data_AF-X1QW96-F1
#
_entry.id   AF-X1QW96-F1
#
_cell.length_a   1.000
_cell.length_b   1.000
_cell.length_c   1.000
_cell.angle_alpha   90.00
_cell.angle_beta   90.00
_cell.angle_gamma   90.00
#
_symmetry.space_group_name_H-M   'P 1'
#
loop_
_entity.id
_entity.type
_entity.pdbx_description
1 polymer ?
#
loop_
_entity_poly.entity_id
_entity_poly.type
_entity_poly.pdbx_seq_one_letter_code
_entity_poly.pdbx_strand_id
1 'polypeptide(L)'
;AEEPAFVFAAGVVLGGVFQLSFQIPYVWRKGMRFKPLLSFTHPAVRKVARLMIPGIFGAGIYQINMAISRKLATSLVEGSAASLYYASRVQELTLGLFSIALSIALLPTLSELAVQNDTPGIKKTLAFSMKMVVFITFPAMMGLLILNRPIVQVL
;
A
#
# COMPACT_ATOMS: atom_id res chain seq x y z
N ALA A 1 -11.45 -33.52 -6.41
CA ALA A 1 -11.04 -32.55 -5.38
C ALA A 1 -10.84 -31.24 -6.09
N GLU A 2 -11.82 -30.35 -6.01
CA GLU A 2 -11.83 -29.06 -6.70
C GLU A 2 -10.63 -28.24 -6.24
N GLU A 3 -9.87 -27.71 -7.20
CA GLU A 3 -8.62 -27.02 -6.96
C GLU A 3 -8.85 -25.80 -6.05
N PRO A 4 -8.19 -25.71 -4.87
CA PRO A 4 -8.28 -24.54 -3.98
C PRO A 4 -8.00 -23.22 -4.69
N ALA A 5 -7.23 -23.26 -5.78
CA ALA A 5 -6.94 -22.14 -6.66
C ALA A 5 -8.19 -21.53 -7.29
N PHE A 6 -9.17 -22.33 -7.74
CA PHE A 6 -10.38 -21.83 -8.40
C PHE A 6 -11.30 -21.11 -7.40
N VAL A 7 -11.42 -21.65 -6.18
CA VAL A 7 -12.18 -21.02 -5.08
C VAL A 7 -11.54 -19.69 -4.69
N PHE A 8 -10.21 -19.63 -4.58
CA PHE A 8 -9.49 -18.38 -4.31
C PHE A 8 -9.69 -17.35 -5.42
N ALA A 9 -9.58 -17.76 -6.69
CA ALA A 9 -9.78 -16.86 -7.83
C ALA A 9 -11.21 -16.31 -7.86
N ALA A 10 -12.22 -17.16 -7.68
CA ALA A 10 -13.62 -16.76 -7.61
C ALA A 10 -13.89 -15.81 -6.44
N GLY A 11 -13.31 -16.07 -5.27
CA GLY A 11 -13.42 -15.21 -4.08
C GLY A 11 -12.84 -13.82 -4.32
N VAL A 12 -11.67 -13.72 -4.96
CA VAL A 12 -11.04 -12.43 -5.31
C VAL A 12 -11.89 -11.63 -6.29
N VAL A 13 -12.42 -12.28 -7.33
CA VAL A 13 -13.29 -11.63 -8.32
C VAL A 13 -14.58 -11.12 -7.67
N LEU A 14 -15.25 -11.95 -6.87
CA LEU A 14 -16.47 -11.57 -6.15
C LEU A 14 -16.20 -10.41 -5.17
N GLY A 15 -15.08 -10.46 -4.43
CA GLY A 15 -14.67 -9.38 -3.55
C GLY A 15 -14.47 -8.05 -4.30
N GLY A 16 -13.82 -8.10 -5.48
CA GLY A 16 -13.65 -6.94 -6.34
C GLY A 16 -14.99 -6.37 -6.84
N VAL A 17 -15.92 -7.23 -7.24
CA VAL A 17 -17.28 -6.81 -7.64
C VAL A 17 -18.00 -6.14 -6.47
N PHE A 18 -17.96 -6.73 -5.27
CA PHE A 18 -18.56 -6.13 -4.08
C PHE A 18 -17.94 -4.77 -3.73
N GLN A 19 -16.62 -4.65 -3.81
CA GLN A 19 -15.92 -3.39 -3.57
C GLN A 19 -16.37 -2.29 -4.54
N LEU A 20 -16.51 -2.62 -5.82
CA LEU A 20 -17.04 -1.70 -6.85
C LEU A 20 -18.50 -1.34 -6.58
N SER A 21 -19.35 -2.33 -6.30
CA SER A 21 -20.77 -2.14 -6.03
C SER A 21 -21.02 -1.26 -4.80
N PHE A 22 -20.16 -1.31 -3.78
CA PHE A 22 -20.28 -0.44 -2.61
C PHE A 22 -19.78 0.99 -2.88
N GLN A 23 -18.77 1.15 -3.74
CA GLN A 23 -18.16 2.44 -4.02
C GLN A 23 -18.97 3.29 -5.02
N ILE A 24 -19.61 2.67 -6.01
CA ILE A 24 -20.40 3.35 -7.06
C ILE A 24 -21.54 4.23 -6.50
N PRO A 25 -22.41 3.74 -5.58
CA PRO A 25 -23.52 4.52 -5.03
C PRO A 25 -23.04 5.78 -4.30
N TYR A 26 -21.93 5.70 -3.58
CA TYR A 26 -21.38 6.83 -2.82
C TYR A 26 -20.85 7.93 -3.76
N VAL A 27 -20.18 7.53 -4.83
CA VAL A 27 -19.68 8.46 -5.86
C VAL A 27 -20.84 9.13 -6.59
N TRP A 28 -21.90 8.38 -6.92
CA TRP A 28 -23.10 8.93 -7.54
C TRP A 28 -23.85 9.90 -6.63
N ARG A 29 -23.93 9.62 -5.32
CA ARG A 29 -24.50 10.55 -4.33
C ARG A 29 -23.74 11.87 -4.23
N LYS A 30 -22.42 11.87 -4.48
CA LYS A 30 -21.60 13.10 -4.53
C LYS A 30 -21.67 13.84 -5.88
N GLY A 31 -22.59 13.47 -6.77
CA GLY A 31 -22.82 14.17 -8.05
C GLY A 31 -21.82 13.84 -9.16
N MET A 32 -20.85 12.96 -8.91
CA MET A 32 -19.94 12.44 -9.93
C MET A 32 -20.63 11.34 -10.73
N ARG A 33 -21.35 11.74 -11.78
CA ARG A 33 -21.91 10.79 -12.76
C ARG A 33 -20.76 10.27 -13.62
N PHE A 34 -20.53 8.96 -13.60
CA PHE A 34 -19.61 8.28 -14.52
C PHE A 34 -20.13 8.48 -15.94
N LYS A 35 -19.64 9.50 -16.63
CA LYS A 35 -19.78 9.65 -18.07
C LYS A 35 -18.55 8.99 -18.69
N PRO A 36 -18.67 7.85 -19.38
CA PRO A 36 -17.56 7.23 -20.08
C PRO A 36 -17.21 8.06 -21.32
N LEU A 37 -16.65 9.24 -21.12
CA LEU A 37 -15.96 10.00 -22.18
C LEU A 37 -14.47 9.69 -22.08
N LEU A 38 -14.02 8.71 -22.85
CA LEU A 38 -12.60 8.45 -23.10
C LEU A 38 -12.02 9.57 -23.97
N SER A 39 -11.72 10.72 -23.36
CA SER A 39 -10.98 11.79 -24.03
C SER A 39 -9.50 11.73 -23.63
N PHE A 40 -8.70 11.00 -24.40
CA PHE A 40 -7.24 10.93 -24.22
C PHE A 40 -6.54 12.28 -24.46
N THR A 41 -7.23 13.23 -25.09
CA THR A 41 -6.72 14.56 -25.42
C THR A 41 -6.96 15.59 -24.31
N HIS A 42 -7.71 15.25 -23.25
CA HIS A 42 -8.05 16.22 -22.20
C HIS A 42 -6.80 16.62 -21.39
N PRO A 43 -6.55 17.93 -21.15
CA PRO A 43 -5.37 18.41 -20.42
C PRO A 43 -5.20 17.77 -19.04
N ALA A 44 -6.31 17.49 -18.35
CA ALA A 44 -6.29 16.81 -17.05
C ALA A 44 -5.81 15.35 -17.17
N VAL A 45 -6.19 14.62 -18.23
CA VAL A 45 -5.72 13.24 -18.46
C VAL A 45 -4.21 13.23 -18.70
N ARG A 46 -3.70 14.19 -19.48
CA ARG A 46 -2.26 14.34 -19.70
C ARG A 46 -1.49 14.70 -18.42
N LYS A 47 -2.08 15.54 -17.55
CA LYS A 47 -1.50 15.88 -16.24
C LYS A 47 -1.43 14.65 -15.33
N VAL A 48 -2.51 13.88 -15.24
CA VAL A 48 -2.55 12.64 -14.47
C VAL A 48 -1.53 11.64 -15.02
N ALA A 49 -1.50 11.40 -16.33
CA ALA A 49 -0.54 10.51 -16.96
C ALA A 49 0.91 10.90 -16.66
N ARG A 50 1.25 12.20 -16.76
CA ARG A 50 2.61 12.70 -16.43
C ARG A 50 2.98 12.47 -14.97
N LEU A 51 2.04 12.60 -14.04
CA LEU A 51 2.26 12.33 -12.62
C LEU A 51 2.30 10.82 -12.31
N MET A 52 1.56 10.01 -13.05
CA MET A 52 1.53 8.56 -12.90
C MET A 52 2.83 7.90 -13.38
N ILE A 53 3.45 8.38 -14.47
CA ILE A 53 4.71 7.83 -14.99
C ILE A 53 5.76 7.65 -13.89
N PRO A 54 6.20 8.69 -13.16
CA PRO A 54 7.20 8.53 -12.10
C PRO A 54 6.70 7.65 -10.94
N GLY A 55 5.40 7.68 -10.63
CA GLY A 55 4.81 6.79 -9.63
C GLY A 55 4.87 5.31 -10.01
N ILE A 56 4.57 4.97 -11.26
CA ILE A 56 4.65 3.60 -11.80
C ILE A 56 6.10 3.13 -11.82
N PHE A 57 7.04 3.97 -12.26
CA PHE A 57 8.47 3.64 -12.19
C PHE A 57 8.91 3.37 -10.74
N GLY A 58 8.49 4.19 -9.78
CA GLY A 58 8.75 3.98 -8.35
C GLY A 58 8.18 2.64 -7.83
N ALA A 59 6.92 2.34 -8.15
CA ALA A 59 6.29 1.08 -7.76
C ALA A 59 6.91 -0.14 -8.45
N GLY A 60 7.34 0.02 -9.71
CA GLY A 60 8.02 -1.02 -10.47
C GLY A 60 9.36 -1.43 -9.86
N ILE A 61 10.10 -0.50 -9.24
CA ILE A 61 11.35 -0.80 -8.54
C ILE A 61 11.12 -1.79 -7.38
N TYR A 62 10.02 -1.64 -6.62
CA TYR A 62 9.68 -2.58 -5.54
C TYR A 62 9.42 -3.99 -6.08
N GLN A 63 8.69 -4.10 -7.20
CA GLN A 63 8.42 -5.38 -7.85
C GLN A 63 9.70 -6.04 -8.37
N ILE A 64 10.62 -5.24 -8.95
CA ILE A 64 11.93 -5.72 -9.40
C ILE A 64 12.75 -6.21 -8.21
N ASN A 65 12.78 -5.47 -7.10
CA ASN A 65 13.49 -5.88 -5.89
C ASN A 65 12.99 -7.24 -5.39
N MET A 66 11.67 -7.43 -5.30
CA MET A 66 11.10 -8.71 -4.87
C MET A 66 11.40 -9.85 -5.85
N ALA A 67 11.32 -9.60 -7.16
CA ALA A 67 11.65 -10.60 -8.16
C ALA A 67 13.13 -11.04 -8.07
N ILE A 68 14.05 -10.10 -7.90
CA ILE A 68 15.48 -10.38 -7.71
C ILE A 68 15.70 -11.13 -6.39
N SER A 69 15.15 -10.64 -5.28
CA SER A 69 15.30 -11.29 -3.96
C SER A 69 14.74 -12.71 -3.96
N ARG A 70 13.61 -12.95 -4.64
CA ARG A 70 13.05 -14.30 -4.80
C ARG A 70 13.97 -15.20 -5.63
N LYS A 71 14.53 -14.68 -6.73
CA LYS A 71 15.47 -15.44 -7.59
C LYS A 71 16.76 -15.79 -6.86
N LEU A 72 17.28 -14.89 -6.04
CA LEU A 72 18.41 -15.16 -5.15
C LEU A 72 18.02 -16.20 -4.08
N ALA A 73 16.86 -16.05 -3.44
CA ALA A 73 16.39 -17.00 -2.43
C ALA A 73 16.15 -18.41 -2.97
N THR A 74 15.74 -18.57 -4.25
CA THR A 74 15.63 -19.89 -4.88
C THR A 74 16.98 -20.57 -5.14
N SER A 75 18.09 -19.82 -5.11
CA SER A 75 19.45 -20.39 -5.18
C SER A 75 20.04 -20.75 -3.81
N LEU A 76 19.32 -20.44 -2.72
CA LEU A 76 19.65 -20.84 -1.35
C LEU A 76 18.91 -22.13 -0.97
N VAL A 77 19.10 -22.59 0.27
CA VAL A 77 18.42 -23.76 0.85
C VAL A 77 16.91 -23.72 0.60
N GLU A 78 16.34 -24.88 0.29
CA GLU A 78 14.92 -25.06 0.02
C GLU A 78 14.05 -24.41 1.12
N GLY A 79 13.01 -23.67 0.72
CA GLY A 79 12.16 -22.90 1.65
C GLY A 79 12.60 -21.45 1.92
N SER A 80 13.77 -21.01 1.46
CA SER A 80 14.22 -19.60 1.62
C SER A 80 13.30 -18.59 0.92
N ALA A 81 12.77 -18.93 -0.26
CA ALA A 81 11.82 -18.07 -0.98
C ALA A 81 10.47 -17.95 -0.26
N ALA A 82 9.99 -19.02 0.36
CA ALA A 82 8.76 -19.01 1.17
C ALA A 82 8.98 -18.20 2.46
N SER A 83 10.12 -18.39 3.12
CA SER A 83 10.51 -17.62 4.31
C SER A 83 10.55 -16.11 4.02
N LEU A 84 11.13 -15.72 2.87
CA LEU A 84 11.15 -14.32 2.44
C LEU A 84 9.75 -13.77 2.15
N TYR A 85 8.88 -14.58 1.55
CA TYR A 85 7.49 -14.20 1.29
C TYR A 85 6.71 -13.96 2.60
N TYR A 86 6.83 -14.87 3.57
CA TYR A 86 6.17 -14.73 4.87
C TYR A 86 6.70 -13.55 5.68
N ALA A 87 8.02 -13.35 5.70
CA ALA A 87 8.62 -12.17 6.32
C ALA A 87 8.07 -10.87 5.70
N SER A 88 7.92 -10.83 4.38
CA SER A 88 7.36 -9.67 3.68
C SER A 88 5.91 -9.39 4.07
N ARG A 89 5.08 -10.42 4.30
CA ARG A 89 3.70 -10.24 4.77
C ARG A 89 3.60 -9.66 6.16
N VAL A 90 4.45 -10.10 7.08
CA VAL A 90 4.51 -9.55 8.44
C VAL A 90 5.00 -8.09 8.42
N GLN A 91 5.94 -7.77 7.53
CA GLN A 91 6.35 -6.40 7.29
C GLN A 91 5.21 -5.53 6.73
N GLU A 92 4.46 -6.04 5.75
CA GLU A 92 3.29 -5.36 5.17
C GLU A 92 2.20 -5.11 6.22
N LEU A 93 1.97 -6.04 7.16
CA LEU A 93 1.04 -5.83 8.27
C LEU A 93 1.45 -4.60 9.09
N THR A 94 2.72 -4.50 9.45
CA THR A 94 3.25 -3.40 10.27
C THR A 94 3.21 -2.07 9.51
N LEU A 95 3.63 -2.08 8.25
CA LEU A 95 3.60 -0.90 7.38
C LEU A 95 2.17 -0.43 7.09
N GLY A 96 1.28 -1.36 6.76
CA GLY A 96 -0.11 -1.09 6.41
C GLY A 96 -0.91 -0.53 7.57
N LEU A 97 -0.81 -1.17 8.74
CA LEU A 97 -1.60 -0.81 9.91
C LEU A 97 -1.25 0.59 10.45
N PHE A 98 0.01 1.00 10.36
CA PHE A 98 0.48 2.22 11.02
C PHE A 98 1.06 3.26 10.08
N SER A 99 2.06 2.90 9.27
CA SER A 99 2.79 3.87 8.45
C SER A 99 1.97 4.40 7.27
N ILE A 100 1.27 3.51 6.56
CA ILE A 100 0.43 3.89 5.41
C ILE A 100 -0.82 4.62 5.90
N ALA A 101 -1.49 4.10 6.93
CA ALA A 101 -2.67 4.74 7.52
C ALA A 101 -2.39 6.18 7.98
N LEU A 102 -1.29 6.37 8.71
CA LEU A 102 -0.86 7.69 9.17
C LEU A 102 -0.57 8.63 7.98
N SER A 103 0.14 8.15 6.95
CA SER A 103 0.45 8.95 5.76
C SER A 103 -0.81 9.44 5.03
N ILE A 104 -1.81 8.57 4.88
CA ILE A 104 -3.10 8.91 4.25
C ILE A 104 -3.85 9.96 5.08
N ALA A 105 -3.84 9.84 6.40
CA ALA A 105 -4.51 10.79 7.30
C ALA A 105 -3.83 12.17 7.33
N LEU A 106 -2.51 12.23 7.12
CA LEU A 106 -1.73 13.47 7.14
C LEU A 106 -1.80 14.27 5.85
N LEU A 107 -2.00 13.60 4.71
CA LEU A 107 -2.03 14.23 3.40
C LEU A 107 -3.02 15.40 3.28
N PRO A 108 -4.29 15.29 3.76
CA PRO A 108 -5.23 16.40 3.79
C PRO A 108 -4.73 17.57 4.65
N THR A 109 -4.26 17.29 5.86
CA THR A 109 -3.74 18.29 6.80
C THR A 109 -2.56 19.06 6.22
N LEU A 110 -1.61 18.35 5.60
CA LEU A 110 -0.46 18.97 4.94
C LEU A 110 -0.87 19.78 3.70
N SER A 111 -1.89 19.33 2.96
CA SER A 111 -2.42 20.06 1.81
C SER A 111 -3.08 21.37 2.23
N GLU A 112 -3.84 21.37 3.34
CA GLU A 112 -4.43 22.58 3.90
C GLU A 112 -3.38 23.59 4.37
N LEU A 113 -2.37 23.13 5.12
CA LEU A 113 -1.26 23.97 5.59
C LEU A 113 -0.42 24.54 4.43
N ALA A 114 -0.24 23.76 3.37
CA ALA A 114 0.46 24.22 2.16
C ALA A 114 -0.30 25.34 1.43
N VAL A 115 -1.64 25.24 1.35
CA VAL A 115 -2.47 26.31 0.76
C VAL A 115 -2.38 27.59 1.59
N GLN A 116 -2.28 27.48 2.92
CA GLN A 116 -2.14 28.61 3.84
C GLN A 116 -0.72 29.20 3.88
N ASN A 117 0.25 28.61 3.16
CA ASN A 117 1.68 28.96 3.22
C ASN A 117 2.29 28.88 4.64
N ASP A 118 1.67 28.12 5.56
CA ASP A 118 2.15 27.93 6.93
C ASP A 118 3.29 26.90 6.99
N THR A 119 4.48 27.33 6.57
CA THR A 119 5.69 26.52 6.61
C THR A 119 6.03 26.02 8.04
N PRO A 120 5.92 26.84 9.10
CA PRO A 120 6.07 26.37 10.48
C PRO A 120 5.09 25.23 10.85
N GLY A 121 3.81 25.35 10.49
CA GLY A 121 2.79 24.32 10.70
C GLY A 121 3.11 23.01 9.99
N ILE A 122 3.60 23.09 8.74
CA ILE A 122 4.06 21.93 7.97
C ILE A 122 5.21 21.23 8.69
N LYS A 123 6.24 21.98 9.12
CA LYS A 123 7.39 21.41 9.84
C LYS A 123 6.97 20.72 11.14
N LYS A 124 6.08 21.34 11.92
CA LYS A 124 5.57 20.79 13.16
C LYS A 124 4.80 19.49 12.93
N THR A 125 3.91 19.49 11.94
CA THR A 125 3.10 18.32 11.58
C THR A 125 3.98 17.18 11.08
N LEU A 126 4.95 17.47 10.21
CA LEU A 126 5.90 16.48 9.71
C LEU A 126 6.75 15.89 10.84
N ALA A 127 7.28 16.73 11.73
CA ALA A 127 8.07 16.26 12.87
C ALA A 127 7.24 15.38 13.83
N PHE A 128 5.98 15.76 14.09
CA PHE A 128 5.04 14.94 14.87
C PHE A 128 4.79 13.58 14.21
N SER A 129 4.59 13.58 12.89
CA SER A 129 4.37 12.38 12.10
C SER A 129 5.57 11.43 12.16
N MET A 130 6.79 11.97 11.98
CA MET A 130 8.01 11.18 12.10
C MET A 130 8.17 10.59 13.51
N LYS A 131 7.86 11.36 14.56
CA LYS A 131 7.88 10.85 15.95
C LYS A 131 6.88 9.72 16.15
N MET A 132 5.67 9.84 15.62
CA MET A 132 4.66 8.77 15.69
C MET A 132 5.11 7.50 14.96
N VAL A 133 5.65 7.64 13.74
CA VAL A 133 6.17 6.48 12.99
C VAL A 133 7.26 5.77 13.79
N VAL A 134 8.23 6.52 14.33
CA VAL A 134 9.33 5.95 15.15
C VAL A 134 8.78 5.30 16.41
N PHE A 135 7.86 5.98 17.12
CA PHE A 135 7.26 5.50 18.35
C PHE A 135 6.50 4.19 18.17
N ILE A 136 5.92 3.95 16.99
CA ILE A 136 5.20 2.71 16.68
C ILE A 136 6.14 1.64 16.11
N THR A 137 7.06 2.03 15.22
CA THR A 137 7.93 1.09 14.50
C THR A 137 8.93 0.43 15.44
N PHE A 138 9.46 1.16 16.45
CA PHE A 138 10.41 0.58 17.41
C PHE A 138 9.81 -0.55 18.25
N PRO A 139 8.67 -0.38 18.92
CA PRO A 139 7.99 -1.47 19.63
C PRO A 139 7.58 -2.62 18.72
N ALA A 140 7.09 -2.32 17.51
CA ALA A 140 6.73 -3.36 16.54
C ALA A 140 7.95 -4.20 16.13
N MET A 141 9.08 -3.54 15.84
CA MET A 141 10.35 -4.21 15.55
C MET A 141 10.79 -5.09 16.73
N MET A 142 10.76 -4.56 17.96
CA MET A 142 11.09 -5.34 19.16
C MET A 142 10.17 -6.54 19.34
N GLY A 143 8.86 -6.36 19.15
CA GLY A 143 7.89 -7.45 19.20
C GLY A 143 8.17 -8.54 18.16
N LEU A 144 8.45 -8.15 16.93
CA LEU A 144 8.80 -9.10 15.86
C LEU A 144 10.13 -9.83 16.12
N LEU A 145 11.12 -9.16 16.71
CA LEU A 145 12.39 -9.79 17.09
C LEU A 145 12.21 -10.82 18.20
N ILE A 146 11.38 -10.52 19.21
CA ILE A 146 11.10 -11.42 20.33
C ILE A 146 10.23 -12.60 19.87
N LEU A 147 9.21 -12.35 19.05
CA LEU A 147 8.26 -13.34 18.56
C LEU A 147 8.69 -14.01 17.24
N ASN A 148 9.96 -13.87 16.84
CA ASN A 148 10.43 -14.39 15.55
C ASN A 148 10.18 -15.91 15.37
N ARG A 149 10.43 -16.72 16.41
CA ARG A 149 10.24 -18.16 16.38
C ARG A 149 8.76 -18.57 16.34
N PRO A 150 7.88 -18.08 17.23
CA PRO A 150 6.47 -18.45 17.18
C PRO A 150 5.76 -17.98 15.90
N ILE A 151 6.13 -16.81 15.35
CA ILE A 151 5.54 -16.32 14.09
C ILE A 151 5.89 -17.24 12.92
N VAL A 152 7.15 -17.68 12.83
CA VAL A 152 7.62 -18.58 11.76
C VAL A 152 7.06 -19.99 11.91
N GLN A 153 6.73 -20.44 13.12
CA GLN A 153 6.15 -21.77 13.34
C GLN A 153 4.65 -21.88 13.00
N VAL A 154 3.93 -20.76 12.98
CA VAL A 154 2.48 -20.72 12.69
C VAL A 154 2.19 -20.41 11.21
N LEU A 155 3.17 -19.90 10.47
CA LEU A 155 3.11 -19.57 9.03
C LEU A 155 3.66 -20.70 8.15
#